data_AF-A0A9J6FC79-F1
#
_entry.id   AF-A0A9J6FC79-F1
#
_cell.length_a   1.000
_cell.length_b   1.000
_cell.length_c   1.000
_cell.angle_alpha   90.00
_cell.angle_beta   90.00
_cell.angle_gamma   90.00
#
_symmetry.space_group_name_H-M   'P 1'
#
loop_
_entity.id
_entity.type
_entity.pdbx_description
1 polymer ?
#
loop_
_entity_poly.entity_id
_entity_poly.type
_entity_poly.pdbx_seq_one_letter_code
_entity_poly.pdbx_strand_id
1 'polypeptide(L)'
;MRAELGHLALVDNQDLANSVLRYRFMGWQRGLIYQSPTSSQSVALVTNWQETSVHMIKKVGEVDFRVMRLVTDNHKANTAAKDTLCQRKATPPMLDPAGNAGKIFRAFDQSHITKNVRSQFLSRDIGSDKQILPACPKLLYKIQQGSAAKLVWFLSRKHLDPSNIEKMAAKPAMQLFSPPITAALLYMQRQAGHTWGTEFASVGPTVEFRQTMHKWFIFKDVGHTCQPIRRTTQAPASSPVQTIRSWSGFSSLITSIH
;
A
#
# COMPACT_ATOMS: atom_id res chain seq x y z
N MET A 1 -20.78 7.55 -31.07
CA MET A 1 -20.44 6.75 -29.87
C MET A 1 -19.63 5.47 -30.15
N ARG A 2 -19.14 5.22 -31.39
CA ARG A 2 -18.29 4.05 -31.73
C ARG A 2 -17.02 4.40 -32.55
N ALA A 3 -16.78 5.69 -32.82
CA ALA A 3 -15.82 6.13 -33.83
C ALA A 3 -14.51 6.74 -33.31
N GLU A 4 -14.36 7.03 -32.01
CA GLU A 4 -13.19 7.76 -31.47
C GLU A 4 -12.14 6.87 -30.79
N LEU A 5 -12.29 5.54 -30.85
CA LEU A 5 -11.29 4.58 -30.34
C LEU A 5 -10.63 3.76 -31.46
N GLY A 6 -10.94 4.05 -32.72
CA GLY A 6 -10.51 3.24 -33.88
C GLY A 6 -8.99 3.29 -34.15
N HIS A 7 -8.28 4.27 -33.59
CA HIS A 7 -6.85 4.46 -33.83
C HIS A 7 -5.95 3.66 -32.85
N LEU A 8 -6.55 3.02 -31.84
CA LEU A 8 -5.83 2.24 -30.82
C LEU A 8 -5.77 0.73 -31.11
N ALA A 9 -6.28 0.30 -32.26
CA ALA A 9 -6.28 -1.11 -32.66
C ALA A 9 -5.71 -1.25 -34.06
N LEU A 10 -4.44 -1.68 -34.14
CA LEU A 10 -3.88 -2.63 -35.09
C LEU A 10 -2.35 -2.57 -34.97
N VAL A 11 -1.83 -3.21 -33.92
CA VAL A 11 -0.47 -3.76 -33.96
C VAL A 11 -0.67 -5.26 -33.86
N ASP A 12 -0.40 -5.92 -34.99
CA ASP A 12 -0.49 -7.35 -35.17
C ASP A 12 0.68 -8.00 -34.41
N ASN A 13 0.46 -8.32 -33.14
CA ASN A 13 1.33 -9.19 -32.38
C ASN A 13 0.45 -10.08 -31.51
N GLN A 14 0.61 -11.40 -31.68
CA GLN A 14 -0.02 -12.43 -30.86
C GLN A 14 0.56 -12.47 -29.43
N ASP A 15 0.69 -11.33 -28.78
CA ASP A 15 1.04 -11.24 -27.36
C ASP A 15 -0.24 -11.45 -26.54
N LEU A 16 -0.35 -12.64 -25.97
CA LEU A 16 -1.40 -12.95 -25.00
C LEU A 16 -1.40 -11.89 -23.89
N ALA A 17 -2.58 -11.34 -23.58
CA ALA A 17 -2.72 -10.32 -22.56
C ALA A 17 -2.34 -10.87 -21.17
N ASN A 18 -1.18 -10.46 -20.65
CA ASN A 18 -0.62 -10.97 -19.38
C ASN A 18 -1.00 -10.13 -18.16
N SER A 19 -1.70 -9.00 -18.35
CA SER A 19 -2.19 -8.18 -17.25
C SER A 19 -3.49 -7.46 -17.60
N VAL A 20 -4.17 -6.89 -16.59
CA VAL A 20 -5.41 -6.12 -16.75
C VAL A 20 -5.24 -4.80 -16.02
N LEU A 21 -5.42 -3.70 -16.75
CA LEU A 21 -5.46 -2.37 -16.14
C LEU A 21 -6.87 -2.10 -15.62
N ARG A 22 -6.96 -1.67 -14.36
CA ARG A 22 -8.23 -1.44 -13.67
C ARG A 22 -8.22 -0.10 -12.96
N TYR A 23 -9.19 0.74 -13.28
CA TYR A 23 -9.47 1.98 -12.57
C TYR A 23 -10.60 1.76 -11.56
N ARG A 24 -10.40 2.27 -10.35
CA ARG A 24 -11.45 2.33 -9.32
C ARG A 24 -11.61 3.76 -8.86
N PHE A 25 -12.84 4.26 -8.99
CA PHE A 25 -13.24 5.56 -8.44
C PHE A 25 -13.79 5.37 -7.03
N MET A 26 -13.41 6.27 -6.13
CA MET A 26 -13.85 6.28 -4.74
C MET A 26 -14.34 7.68 -4.38
N GLY A 27 -15.53 7.79 -3.78
CA GLY A 27 -16.00 9.07 -3.23
C GLY A 27 -15.12 9.53 -2.06
N TRP A 28 -14.79 10.82 -1.99
CA TRP A 28 -14.03 11.40 -0.86
C TRP A 28 -14.95 11.95 0.25
N GLN A 29 -16.15 12.43 -0.07
CA GLN A 29 -17.13 12.84 0.93
C GLN A 29 -17.80 11.64 1.60
N ARG A 30 -18.07 11.74 2.92
CA ARG A 30 -18.76 10.71 3.71
C ARG A 30 -20.14 10.44 3.10
N GLY A 31 -20.45 9.17 2.82
CA GLY A 31 -21.82 8.72 2.49
C GLY A 31 -22.03 8.20 1.07
N LEU A 32 -21.14 8.52 0.11
CA LEU A 32 -21.21 7.99 -1.27
C LEU A 32 -20.03 7.07 -1.56
N ILE A 33 -20.24 5.77 -1.35
CA ILE A 33 -19.38 4.74 -1.94
C ILE A 33 -19.94 4.43 -3.33
N TYR A 34 -19.62 5.27 -4.32
CA TYR A 34 -19.88 4.93 -5.72
C TYR A 34 -18.75 4.03 -6.22
N GLN A 35 -18.97 2.73 -6.25
CA GLN A 35 -18.11 1.78 -6.97
C GLN A 35 -18.71 1.56 -8.36
N SER A 36 -18.32 2.41 -9.32
CA SER A 36 -18.66 2.16 -10.72
C SER A 36 -17.97 0.88 -11.22
N PRO A 37 -18.57 0.11 -12.14
CA PRO A 37 -17.90 -1.02 -12.77
C PRO A 37 -16.59 -0.56 -13.40
N THR A 38 -15.58 -1.35 -13.10
CA THR A 38 -14.23 -1.29 -13.62
C THR A 38 -14.21 -1.13 -15.13
N SER A 39 -13.63 -0.06 -15.65
CA SER A 39 -13.06 -0.14 -16.98
C SER A 39 -11.87 -1.10 -16.89
N SER A 40 -12.02 -2.31 -17.43
CA SER A 40 -10.95 -3.28 -17.57
C SER A 40 -10.47 -3.26 -19.02
N GLN A 41 -9.21 -2.93 -19.23
CA GLN A 41 -8.56 -3.14 -20.52
C GLN A 41 -7.56 -4.29 -20.38
N SER A 42 -7.68 -5.29 -21.25
CA SER A 42 -6.75 -6.40 -21.39
C SER A 42 -5.40 -5.84 -21.88
N VAL A 43 -4.34 -6.05 -21.11
CA VAL A 43 -3.00 -5.54 -21.44
C VAL A 43 -2.32 -6.54 -22.38
N ALA A 44 -2.76 -6.53 -23.63
CA ALA A 44 -1.90 -6.77 -24.79
C ALA A 44 -1.51 -5.44 -25.48
N LEU A 45 -2.20 -4.33 -25.16
CA LEU A 45 -2.20 -3.09 -25.97
C LEU A 45 -2.06 -1.78 -25.17
N VAL A 46 -1.74 -1.82 -23.87
CA VAL A 46 -1.56 -0.57 -23.10
C VAL A 46 -0.09 -0.16 -23.09
N THR A 47 0.40 0.23 -24.26
CA THR A 47 1.68 0.94 -24.42
C THR A 47 1.66 2.32 -23.75
N ASN A 48 0.47 2.87 -23.40
CA ASN A 48 0.38 4.20 -22.83
C ASN A 48 -0.72 4.39 -21.76
N TRP A 49 -0.58 3.76 -20.58
CA TRP A 49 -1.56 3.93 -19.48
C TRP A 49 -1.72 5.39 -19.00
N GLN A 50 -0.76 6.26 -19.34
CA GLN A 50 -0.87 7.70 -19.13
C GLN A 50 -2.02 8.31 -19.92
N GLU A 51 -2.10 8.00 -21.22
CA GLU A 51 -3.18 8.47 -22.10
C GLU A 51 -4.52 7.93 -21.63
N THR A 52 -4.58 6.64 -21.27
CA THR A 52 -5.79 6.04 -20.69
C THR A 52 -6.20 6.75 -19.40
N SER A 53 -5.25 7.13 -18.54
CA SER A 53 -5.54 7.85 -17.30
C SER A 53 -6.06 9.26 -17.55
N VAL A 54 -5.45 9.98 -18.50
CA VAL A 54 -5.91 11.32 -18.91
C VAL A 54 -7.32 11.24 -19.51
N HIS A 55 -7.56 10.26 -20.39
CA HIS A 55 -8.88 10.02 -20.97
C HIS A 55 -9.92 9.74 -19.87
N MET A 56 -9.61 8.88 -18.91
CA MET A 56 -10.51 8.59 -17.79
C MET A 56 -10.78 9.82 -16.93
N ILE A 57 -9.78 10.64 -16.64
CA ILE A 57 -9.96 11.89 -15.89
C ILE A 57 -10.91 12.84 -16.64
N LYS A 58 -10.74 12.99 -17.96
CA LYS A 58 -11.64 13.79 -18.81
C LYS A 58 -13.07 13.24 -18.80
N LYS A 59 -13.25 11.93 -18.96
CA LYS A 59 -14.57 11.28 -18.93
C LYS A 59 -15.28 11.44 -17.59
N VAL A 60 -14.54 11.42 -16.49
CA VAL A 60 -15.10 11.73 -15.17
C VAL A 60 -15.47 13.21 -15.06
N GLY A 61 -14.69 14.10 -15.65
CA GLY A 61 -15.04 15.53 -15.75
C GLY A 61 -16.30 15.81 -16.58
N GLU A 62 -16.55 15.05 -17.65
CA GLU A 62 -17.75 15.19 -18.50
C GLU A 62 -19.07 14.89 -17.74
N VAL A 63 -19.00 14.13 -16.65
CA VAL A 63 -20.15 13.78 -15.80
C VAL A 63 -20.17 14.58 -14.50
N ASP A 64 -19.58 15.78 -14.52
CA ASP A 64 -19.48 16.73 -13.40
C ASP A 64 -18.77 16.18 -12.14
N PHE A 65 -17.99 15.11 -12.29
CA PHE A 65 -17.16 14.60 -11.20
C PHE A 65 -15.75 15.18 -11.29
N ARG A 66 -15.25 15.68 -10.16
CA ARG A 66 -13.87 16.18 -10.08
C ARG A 66 -12.93 15.11 -9.55
N VAL A 67 -11.83 14.86 -10.26
CA VAL A 67 -10.74 14.00 -9.76
C VAL A 67 -9.81 14.81 -8.86
N MET A 68 -9.66 14.38 -7.60
CA MET A 68 -8.81 15.07 -6.63
C MET A 68 -7.46 14.40 -6.42
N ARG A 69 -7.41 13.08 -6.51
CA ARG A 69 -6.21 12.29 -6.20
C ARG A 69 -6.11 11.05 -7.04
N LEU A 70 -4.91 10.77 -7.55
CA LEU A 70 -4.52 9.53 -8.19
C LEU A 70 -3.59 8.73 -7.26
N VAL A 71 -4.04 7.55 -6.85
CA VAL A 71 -3.26 6.57 -6.10
C VAL A 71 -2.84 5.46 -7.04
N THR A 72 -1.60 5.00 -6.98
CA THR A 72 -1.14 3.79 -7.70
C THR A 72 -0.23 2.98 -6.78
N ASP A 73 0.07 1.73 -7.12
CA ASP A 73 1.22 1.07 -6.51
C ASP A 73 2.55 1.73 -6.90
N ASN A 74 3.64 1.22 -6.34
CA ASN A 74 5.02 1.67 -6.57
C ASN A 74 5.78 0.80 -7.59
N HIS A 75 5.09 0.27 -8.61
CA HIS A 75 5.72 -0.46 -9.71
C HIS A 75 6.43 0.50 -10.67
N LYS A 76 7.55 0.07 -11.28
CA LYS A 76 8.37 0.91 -12.18
C LYS A 76 7.57 1.58 -13.29
N ALA A 77 6.65 0.84 -13.91
CA ALA A 77 5.76 1.37 -14.95
C ALA A 77 4.83 2.49 -14.44
N ASN A 78 4.36 2.38 -13.19
CA ASN A 78 3.49 3.37 -12.57
C ASN A 78 4.26 4.61 -12.12
N THR A 79 5.49 4.45 -11.67
CA THR A 79 6.39 5.57 -11.34
C THR A 79 6.75 6.37 -12.59
N ALA A 80 7.24 5.69 -13.64
CA ALA A 80 7.66 6.34 -14.88
C ALA A 80 6.56 7.20 -15.51
N ALA A 81 5.34 6.69 -15.49
CA ALA A 81 4.21 7.39 -16.10
C ALA A 81 3.56 8.43 -15.19
N LYS A 82 3.66 8.29 -13.85
CA LYS A 82 3.41 9.42 -12.94
C LYS A 82 4.37 10.58 -13.17
N ASP A 83 5.62 10.29 -13.53
CA ASP A 83 6.61 11.31 -13.83
C ASP A 83 6.27 12.03 -15.14
N THR A 84 5.91 11.27 -16.18
CA THR A 84 5.50 11.87 -17.46
C THR A 84 4.22 12.71 -17.32
N LEU A 85 3.19 12.19 -16.63
CA LEU A 85 1.95 12.93 -16.35
C LEU A 85 2.21 14.27 -15.64
N CYS A 86 3.27 14.36 -14.85
CA CYS A 86 3.63 15.57 -14.10
C CYS A 86 4.78 16.37 -14.72
N GLN A 87 5.10 16.13 -15.99
CA GLN A 87 6.22 16.82 -16.67
C GLN A 87 7.52 16.75 -15.87
N ARG A 88 7.77 15.60 -15.19
CA ARG A 88 8.92 15.34 -14.32
C ARG A 88 9.07 16.28 -13.11
N LYS A 89 8.02 17.02 -12.73
CA LYS A 89 8.03 17.84 -11.50
C LYS A 89 7.94 16.93 -10.27
N ALA A 90 8.84 17.13 -9.31
CA ALA A 90 8.88 16.38 -8.06
C ALA A 90 7.69 16.70 -7.12
N THR A 91 7.12 17.91 -7.23
CA THR A 91 6.04 18.38 -6.37
C THR A 91 4.66 17.94 -6.87
N PRO A 92 3.74 17.49 -5.99
CA PRO A 92 2.32 17.52 -6.29
C PRO A 92 1.86 18.99 -6.24
N PRO A 93 1.09 19.49 -7.21
CA PRO A 93 0.08 18.75 -7.97
C PRO A 93 0.25 18.78 -9.50
N MET A 94 -0.40 17.83 -10.17
CA MET A 94 -0.65 17.90 -11.62
C MET A 94 -1.83 18.84 -11.88
N LEU A 95 -1.80 19.58 -12.99
CA LEU A 95 -2.98 20.30 -13.48
C LEU A 95 -4.02 19.29 -13.97
N ASP A 96 -5.30 19.58 -13.76
CA ASP A 96 -6.38 18.76 -14.28
C ASP A 96 -6.32 18.73 -15.84
N PRO A 97 -6.12 17.56 -16.47
CA PRO A 97 -6.11 17.44 -17.93
C PRO A 97 -7.45 17.79 -18.58
N ALA A 98 -8.54 17.84 -17.81
CA ALA A 98 -9.85 18.29 -18.26
C ALA A 98 -9.99 19.82 -18.29
N GLY A 99 -8.97 20.58 -17.88
CA GLY A 99 -8.99 22.04 -17.92
C GLY A 99 -9.74 22.70 -16.77
N ASN A 100 -10.28 21.92 -15.83
CA ASN A 100 -10.81 22.46 -14.59
C ASN A 100 -9.67 23.14 -13.81
N ALA A 101 -9.97 24.21 -13.04
CA ALA A 101 -9.00 24.90 -12.17
C ALA A 101 -8.52 24.04 -10.96
N GLY A 102 -8.56 22.72 -11.10
CA GLY A 102 -8.27 21.74 -10.08
C GLY A 102 -6.84 21.21 -10.12
N LYS A 103 -6.33 20.93 -8.93
CA LYS A 103 -5.05 20.27 -8.68
C LYS A 103 -5.31 18.79 -8.39
N ILE A 104 -4.65 17.90 -9.14
CA ILE A 104 -4.70 16.46 -8.90
C ILE A 104 -3.47 16.05 -8.08
N PHE A 105 -3.72 15.48 -6.89
CA PHE A 105 -2.66 15.02 -5.99
C PHE A 105 -2.22 13.59 -6.34
N ARG A 106 -0.91 13.34 -6.29
CA ARG A 106 -0.34 12.01 -6.45
C ARG A 106 -0.16 11.35 -5.09
N ALA A 107 -0.53 10.09 -4.99
CA ALA A 107 -0.22 9.27 -3.84
C ALA A 107 0.18 7.85 -4.28
N PHE A 108 0.97 7.17 -3.46
CA PHE A 108 1.20 5.75 -3.61
C PHE A 108 0.33 4.98 -2.64
N ASP A 109 0.00 3.73 -2.99
CA ASP A 109 -0.62 2.82 -2.04
C ASP A 109 0.32 2.64 -0.84
N GLN A 110 -0.18 3.09 0.31
CA GLN A 110 0.47 2.98 1.60
C GLN A 110 0.87 1.55 1.92
N SER A 111 0.03 0.56 1.59
CA SER A 111 0.30 -0.85 1.88
C SER A 111 1.56 -1.32 1.15
N HIS A 112 1.78 -0.86 -0.08
CA HIS A 112 2.99 -1.15 -0.86
C HIS A 112 4.21 -0.45 -0.27
N ILE A 113 4.08 0.81 0.16
CA ILE A 113 5.17 1.50 0.85
C ILE A 113 5.57 0.75 2.12
N THR A 114 4.63 0.38 2.98
CA THR A 114 4.93 -0.34 4.22
C THR A 114 5.57 -1.71 3.97
N LYS A 115 5.11 -2.44 2.94
CA LYS A 115 5.75 -3.69 2.51
C LYS A 115 7.19 -3.48 2.05
N ASN A 116 7.45 -2.42 1.27
CA ASN A 116 8.79 -2.07 0.79
C ASN A 116 9.71 -1.67 1.95
N VAL A 117 9.23 -0.82 2.86
CA VAL A 117 9.99 -0.42 4.05
C VAL A 117 10.31 -1.64 4.91
N ARG A 118 9.35 -2.56 5.14
CA ARG A 118 9.63 -3.83 5.82
C ARG A 118 10.74 -4.61 5.12
N SER A 119 10.65 -4.81 3.81
CA SER A 119 11.66 -5.57 3.06
C SER A 119 13.05 -4.94 3.17
N GLN A 120 13.15 -3.61 3.04
CA GLN A 120 14.41 -2.87 3.17
C GLN A 120 14.96 -2.97 4.59
N PHE A 121 14.12 -2.72 5.60
CA PHE A 121 14.47 -2.84 7.01
C PHE A 121 15.01 -4.23 7.34
N LEU A 122 14.40 -5.31 6.85
CA LEU A 122 14.86 -6.68 7.14
C LEU A 122 16.14 -7.10 6.39
N SER A 123 16.40 -6.50 5.23
CA SER A 123 17.54 -6.86 4.36
C SER A 123 18.86 -6.20 4.73
N ARG A 124 18.82 -5.04 5.38
CA ARG A 124 20.00 -4.23 5.67
C ARG A 124 19.77 -3.30 6.83
N ASP A 125 20.86 -2.87 7.43
CA ASP A 125 20.84 -1.78 8.40
C ASP A 125 20.50 -0.46 7.70
N ILE A 126 19.78 0.42 8.39
CA ILE A 126 19.37 1.72 7.85
C ILE A 126 20.09 2.84 8.64
N GLY A 127 20.54 3.87 7.91
CA GLY A 127 21.24 5.03 8.47
C GLY A 127 22.75 5.00 8.24
N SER A 128 23.40 6.15 8.36
CA SER A 128 24.84 6.35 8.14
C SER A 128 25.71 5.49 9.06
N ASP A 129 25.29 5.30 10.32
CA ASP A 129 26.04 4.50 11.30
C ASP A 129 25.34 3.19 11.67
N LYS A 130 24.48 2.67 10.79
CA LYS A 130 23.74 1.40 11.01
C LYS A 130 22.93 1.37 12.31
N GLN A 131 22.44 2.53 12.77
CA GLN A 131 21.74 2.65 14.05
C GLN A 131 20.36 1.96 14.06
N ILE A 132 19.75 1.80 12.89
CA ILE A 132 18.46 1.11 12.74
C ILE A 132 18.74 -0.34 12.35
N LEU A 133 18.60 -1.23 13.33
CA LEU A 133 19.03 -2.62 13.24
C LEU A 133 17.82 -3.57 13.09
N PRO A 134 17.79 -4.43 12.04
CA PRO A 134 16.81 -5.50 11.94
C PRO A 134 17.03 -6.64 12.94
N ALA A 135 18.19 -6.69 13.60
CA ALA A 135 18.54 -7.73 14.55
C ALA A 135 17.64 -7.69 15.81
N CYS A 136 17.27 -6.50 16.30
CA CYS A 136 16.49 -6.33 17.54
C CYS A 136 15.17 -7.13 17.57
N PRO A 137 14.27 -7.03 16.58
CA PRO A 137 13.05 -7.84 16.56
C PRO A 137 13.32 -9.35 16.35
N LYS A 138 14.43 -9.73 15.71
CA LYS A 138 14.83 -11.14 15.56
C LYS A 138 15.26 -11.72 16.90
N LEU A 139 15.98 -10.94 17.70
CA LEU A 139 16.38 -11.32 19.04
C LEU A 139 15.17 -11.44 19.98
N LEU A 140 14.27 -10.45 19.97
CA LEU A 140 12.99 -10.53 20.68
C LEU A 140 12.23 -11.81 20.32
N TYR A 141 12.15 -12.14 19.01
CA TYR A 141 11.51 -13.37 18.56
C TYR A 141 12.18 -14.64 19.09
N LYS A 142 13.52 -14.68 19.12
CA LYS A 142 14.27 -15.82 19.67
C LYS A 142 14.03 -15.99 21.17
N ILE A 143 14.04 -14.91 21.93
CA ILE A 143 13.80 -14.91 23.38
C ILE A 143 12.41 -15.47 23.72
N GLN A 144 11.39 -15.11 22.92
CA GLN A 144 10.04 -15.65 23.13
C GLN A 144 9.84 -17.06 22.57
N GLN A 145 10.83 -17.66 21.89
CA GLN A 145 10.79 -19.09 21.53
C GLN A 145 11.08 -19.91 22.79
N GLY A 146 10.11 -20.71 23.23
CA GLY A 146 10.23 -21.53 24.44
C GLY A 146 9.74 -20.85 25.72
N SER A 147 9.41 -19.55 25.68
CA SER A 147 8.75 -18.89 26.82
C SER A 147 7.25 -19.20 26.86
N ALA A 148 6.74 -19.53 28.04
CA ALA A 148 5.31 -19.68 28.29
C ALA A 148 4.55 -18.35 28.11
N ALA A 149 5.19 -17.24 28.45
CA ALA A 149 4.64 -15.89 28.30
C ALA A 149 5.38 -15.14 27.17
N LYS A 150 4.64 -14.72 26.14
CA LYS A 150 5.19 -13.97 25.00
C LYS A 150 4.95 -12.47 25.20
N LEU A 151 6.02 -11.68 25.16
CA LEU A 151 5.95 -10.21 25.16
C LEU A 151 5.16 -9.68 23.96
N VAL A 152 5.29 -10.34 22.80
CA VAL A 152 4.53 -10.02 21.59
C VAL A 152 3.96 -11.29 20.97
N TRP A 153 2.71 -11.60 21.31
CA TRP A 153 2.05 -12.86 20.95
C TRP A 153 1.90 -13.10 19.44
N PHE A 154 1.72 -12.05 18.63
CA PHE A 154 1.56 -12.17 17.18
C PHE A 154 2.91 -12.20 16.42
N LEU A 155 4.03 -11.90 17.09
CA LEU A 155 5.34 -11.88 16.42
C LEU A 155 5.73 -13.32 16.05
N SER A 156 5.91 -13.54 14.74
CA SER A 156 6.15 -14.86 14.16
C SER A 156 7.24 -14.80 13.09
N ARG A 157 7.74 -15.98 12.67
CA ARG A 157 8.70 -16.11 11.56
C ARG A 157 8.29 -15.29 10.32
N LYS A 158 6.99 -15.26 9.99
CA LYS A 158 6.42 -14.52 8.85
C LYS A 158 6.64 -13.00 8.90
N HIS A 159 6.92 -12.44 10.07
CA HIS A 159 7.20 -11.01 10.23
C HIS A 159 8.66 -10.67 9.94
N LEU A 160 9.57 -11.62 10.19
CA LEU A 160 11.01 -11.41 10.20
C LEU A 160 11.72 -12.02 9.00
N ASP A 161 11.18 -13.13 8.51
CA ASP A 161 11.68 -13.88 7.38
C ASP A 161 10.50 -14.33 6.49
N PRO A 162 9.82 -13.37 5.82
CA PRO A 162 8.70 -13.68 4.94
C PRO A 162 9.19 -14.35 3.66
N SER A 163 8.56 -15.46 3.29
CA SER A 163 8.62 -16.03 1.93
C SER A 163 8.09 -15.04 0.88
N ASN A 164 8.33 -15.31 -0.41
CA ASN A 164 7.87 -14.42 -1.49
C ASN A 164 6.36 -14.19 -1.48
N ILE A 165 5.57 -15.20 -1.11
CA ILE A 165 4.11 -15.08 -0.96
C ILE A 165 3.79 -14.21 0.27
N GLU A 166 4.46 -14.42 1.39
CA GLU A 166 4.23 -13.68 2.64
C GLU A 166 4.68 -12.21 2.55
N LYS A 167 5.65 -11.90 1.68
CA LYS A 167 6.05 -10.52 1.37
C LYS A 167 4.89 -9.71 0.81
N MET A 168 3.90 -10.35 0.18
CA MET A 168 2.73 -9.65 -0.35
C MET A 168 1.73 -9.24 0.73
N ALA A 169 1.79 -9.85 1.92
CA ALA A 169 0.88 -9.54 3.02
C ALA A 169 1.24 -8.21 3.70
N ALA A 170 0.29 -7.28 3.72
CA ALA A 170 0.45 -5.97 4.36
C ALA A 170 0.37 -6.05 5.89
N LYS A 171 -0.52 -6.92 6.43
CA LYS A 171 -0.73 -7.04 7.88
C LYS A 171 0.55 -7.36 8.67
N PRO A 172 1.36 -8.37 8.30
CA PRO A 172 2.64 -8.61 8.98
C PRO A 172 3.62 -7.45 8.87
N ALA A 173 3.63 -6.73 7.73
CA ALA A 173 4.47 -5.55 7.57
C ALA A 173 4.07 -4.42 8.51
N MET A 174 2.76 -4.15 8.65
CA MET A 174 2.25 -3.17 9.59
C MET A 174 2.51 -3.55 11.04
N GLN A 175 2.25 -4.82 11.39
CA GLN A 175 2.46 -5.34 12.73
C GLN A 175 3.93 -5.26 13.16
N LEU A 176 4.89 -5.39 12.23
CA LEU A 176 6.31 -5.26 12.54
C LEU A 176 6.67 -3.88 13.11
N PHE A 177 5.95 -2.82 12.74
CA PHE A 177 6.15 -1.46 13.22
C PHE A 177 5.19 -1.08 14.36
N SER A 178 4.37 -2.02 14.86
CA SER A 178 3.29 -1.70 15.81
C SER A 178 3.77 -1.37 17.24
N PRO A 179 2.94 -0.67 18.03
CA PRO A 179 3.25 -0.28 19.41
C PRO A 179 3.68 -1.43 20.32
N PRO A 180 3.06 -2.63 20.28
CA PRO A 180 3.47 -3.75 21.13
C PRO A 180 4.94 -4.16 20.95
N ILE A 181 5.45 -4.16 19.70
CA ILE A 181 6.87 -4.48 19.49
C ILE A 181 7.76 -3.35 20.00
N THR A 182 7.39 -2.09 19.75
CA THR A 182 8.18 -0.96 20.27
C THR A 182 8.22 -0.91 21.79
N ALA A 183 7.11 -1.23 22.47
CA ALA A 183 7.03 -1.29 23.92
C ALA A 183 7.90 -2.42 24.49
N ALA A 184 7.88 -3.60 23.86
CA ALA A 184 8.74 -4.71 24.26
C ALA A 184 10.23 -4.37 24.12
N LEU A 185 10.64 -3.74 23.01
CA LEU A 185 12.03 -3.33 22.79
C LEU A 185 12.46 -2.23 23.78
N LEU A 186 11.60 -1.26 24.09
CA LEU A 186 11.89 -0.23 25.10
C LEU A 186 12.02 -0.82 26.50
N TYR A 187 11.17 -1.78 26.85
CA TYR A 187 11.29 -2.50 28.12
C TYR A 187 12.64 -3.22 28.20
N MET A 188 13.03 -3.93 27.14
CA MET A 188 14.33 -4.60 27.08
C MET A 188 15.51 -3.63 27.16
N GLN A 189 15.41 -2.47 26.50
CA GLN A 189 16.43 -1.42 26.57
C GLN A 189 16.64 -0.90 28.00
N ARG A 190 15.55 -0.63 28.73
CA ARG A 190 15.61 -0.15 30.12
C ARG A 190 16.22 -1.17 31.09
N GLN A 191 16.20 -2.42 30.70
CA GLN A 191 16.63 -3.56 31.50
C GLN A 191 17.90 -4.21 30.92
N ALA A 192 18.55 -3.55 29.97
CA ALA A 192 19.78 -4.01 29.33
C ALA A 192 20.94 -3.99 30.33
N GLY A 193 21.70 -5.09 30.40
CA GLY A 193 22.76 -5.29 31.37
C GLY A 193 22.29 -5.78 32.75
N HIS A 194 20.97 -5.80 32.99
CA HIS A 194 20.37 -6.35 34.21
C HIS A 194 19.72 -7.71 33.94
N THR A 195 18.53 -7.70 33.34
CA THR A 195 17.77 -8.92 33.02
C THR A 195 17.86 -9.30 31.55
N TRP A 196 18.31 -8.38 30.70
CA TRP A 196 18.52 -8.61 29.27
C TRP A 196 19.95 -8.31 28.86
N GLY A 197 20.38 -8.90 27.75
CA GLY A 197 21.72 -8.67 27.21
C GLY A 197 21.99 -7.21 26.86
N THR A 198 23.26 -6.83 26.90
CA THR A 198 23.71 -5.45 26.64
C THR A 198 23.45 -5.00 25.20
N GLU A 199 23.20 -5.93 24.28
CA GLU A 199 22.79 -5.67 22.90
C GLU A 199 21.47 -4.89 22.80
N PHE A 200 20.66 -4.86 23.85
CA PHE A 200 19.45 -4.05 23.89
C PHE A 200 19.70 -2.57 24.21
N ALA A 201 20.90 -2.17 24.65
CA ALA A 201 21.20 -0.78 24.98
C ALA A 201 21.09 0.15 23.76
N SER A 202 21.43 -0.35 22.56
CA SER A 202 21.49 0.42 21.31
C SER A 202 20.20 0.41 20.48
N VAL A 203 19.07 -0.10 21.01
CA VAL A 203 17.83 -0.23 20.22
C VAL A 203 17.05 1.08 20.04
N GLY A 204 17.43 2.16 20.72
CA GLY A 204 16.74 3.46 20.71
C GLY A 204 16.40 3.96 19.29
N PRO A 205 17.38 4.13 18.39
CA PRO A 205 17.11 4.59 17.03
C PRO A 205 16.18 3.65 16.24
N THR A 206 16.27 2.34 16.47
CA THR A 206 15.36 1.35 15.87
C THR A 206 13.93 1.52 16.37
N VAL A 207 13.74 1.81 17.66
CA VAL A 207 12.43 2.09 18.25
C VAL A 207 11.83 3.37 17.66
N GLU A 208 12.60 4.45 17.60
CA GLU A 208 12.14 5.73 17.04
C GLU A 208 11.72 5.61 15.57
N PHE A 209 12.51 4.90 14.77
CA PHE A 209 12.16 4.58 13.39
C PHE A 209 10.83 3.84 13.30
N ARG A 210 10.63 2.81 14.12
CA ARG A 210 9.38 2.01 14.14
C ARG A 210 8.18 2.86 14.55
N GLN A 211 8.32 3.69 15.58
CA GLN A 211 7.27 4.60 16.02
C GLN A 211 6.90 5.61 14.92
N THR A 212 7.90 6.16 14.23
CA THR A 212 7.70 7.08 13.11
C THR A 212 6.95 6.39 11.97
N MET A 213 7.38 5.18 11.60
CA MET A 213 6.69 4.39 10.57
C MET A 213 5.25 4.03 10.96
N HIS A 214 5.00 3.73 12.24
CA HIS A 214 3.66 3.47 12.73
C HIS A 214 2.76 4.71 12.65
N LYS A 215 3.24 5.86 13.14
CA LYS A 215 2.52 7.14 13.07
C LYS A 215 2.21 7.49 11.62
N TRP A 216 3.19 7.35 10.73
CA TRP A 216 3.00 7.56 9.29
C TRP A 216 1.93 6.63 8.72
N PHE A 217 1.93 5.36 9.11
CA PHE A 217 0.91 4.39 8.68
C PHE A 217 -0.48 4.83 9.18
N ILE A 218 -0.65 5.08 10.48
CA ILE A 218 -1.96 5.47 11.02
C ILE A 218 -2.47 6.77 10.37
N PHE A 219 -1.58 7.73 10.11
CA PHE A 219 -1.95 8.96 9.43
C PHE A 219 -2.43 8.74 7.98
N LYS A 220 -1.85 7.77 7.27
CA LYS A 220 -2.23 7.45 5.89
C LYS A 220 -3.42 6.49 5.81
N ASP A 221 -3.66 5.69 6.84
CA ASP A 221 -4.79 4.77 6.94
C ASP A 221 -6.05 5.52 7.38
N VAL A 222 -6.55 6.38 6.50
CA VAL A 222 -7.80 7.14 6.69
C VAL A 222 -9.02 6.25 6.40
N GLY A 223 -8.86 4.93 6.43
CA GLY A 223 -9.96 3.98 6.35
C GLY A 223 -10.87 4.20 7.55
N HIS A 224 -11.98 4.92 7.36
CA HIS A 224 -12.99 5.12 8.38
C HIS A 224 -13.34 3.78 9.05
N THR A 225 -13.13 3.70 10.37
CA THR A 225 -13.63 2.66 11.27
C THR A 225 -15.16 2.49 11.22
N CYS A 226 -15.86 3.30 10.42
CA CYS A 226 -17.30 3.27 10.18
C CYS A 226 -17.68 2.80 8.76
N GLN A 227 -16.80 2.15 7.99
CA GLN A 227 -17.24 1.50 6.74
C GLN A 227 -17.83 0.10 7.00
N PRO A 228 -19.04 -0.21 6.51
CA PRO A 228 -19.71 -1.51 6.72
C PRO A 228 -18.93 -2.72 6.21
N ILE A 229 -17.96 -2.51 5.32
CA ILE A 229 -17.17 -3.55 4.64
C ILE A 229 -16.43 -4.47 5.64
N ARG A 230 -16.11 -3.99 6.85
CA ARG A 230 -15.49 -4.82 7.90
C ARG A 230 -16.47 -5.65 8.74
N ARG A 231 -17.79 -5.39 8.67
CA ARG A 231 -18.78 -6.13 9.48
C ARG A 231 -19.22 -7.44 8.84
N THR A 232 -19.06 -7.62 7.53
CA THR A 232 -19.52 -8.83 6.83
C THR A 232 -18.64 -10.07 7.05
N THR A 233 -17.52 -9.97 7.79
CA THR A 233 -16.62 -11.11 8.06
C THR A 233 -16.81 -11.74 9.44
N GLN A 234 -17.85 -11.33 10.20
CA GLN A 234 -18.19 -11.92 11.51
C GLN A 234 -19.69 -12.29 11.61
N ALA A 235 -20.25 -12.92 10.58
CA ALA A 235 -21.54 -13.60 10.69
C ALA A 235 -21.31 -15.11 10.91
N PRO A 236 -22.06 -15.77 11.81
CA PRO A 236 -21.89 -17.19 12.09
C PRO A 236 -22.28 -18.03 10.87
N ALA A 237 -21.52 -19.10 10.68
CA ALA A 237 -21.63 -20.01 9.56
C ALA A 237 -22.98 -20.74 9.52
N SER A 238 -23.77 -20.47 8.51
CA SER A 238 -24.73 -21.44 7.98
C SER A 238 -24.95 -21.19 6.48
N SER A 239 -24.59 -22.21 5.71
CA SER A 239 -24.88 -22.45 4.28
C SER A 239 -23.81 -22.05 3.26
N PRO A 240 -23.62 -22.89 2.23
CA PRO A 240 -22.37 -23.01 1.50
C PRO A 240 -22.38 -22.23 0.18
N VAL A 241 -21.18 -22.11 -0.39
CA VAL A 241 -20.86 -21.81 -1.80
C VAL A 241 -20.06 -20.50 -2.01
N GLN A 242 -18.85 -20.75 -2.54
CA GLN A 242 -17.92 -19.89 -3.28
C GLN A 242 -17.07 -18.88 -2.51
N THR A 243 -15.99 -19.45 -1.95
CA THR A 243 -14.66 -18.86 -1.80
C THR A 243 -14.20 -18.16 -3.09
N ILE A 244 -14.48 -16.86 -3.23
CA ILE A 244 -13.70 -16.01 -4.14
C ILE A 244 -12.50 -15.49 -3.34
N ARG A 245 -11.37 -16.17 -3.50
CA ARG A 245 -10.06 -15.67 -3.08
C ARG A 245 -9.82 -14.35 -3.81
N SER A 246 -9.83 -13.23 -3.09
CA SER A 246 -9.47 -11.92 -3.65
C SER A 246 -8.01 -11.96 -4.11
N TRP A 247 -7.81 -12.08 -5.42
CA TRP A 247 -6.51 -11.88 -6.07
C TRP A 247 -6.14 -10.39 -6.02
N SER A 248 -4.92 -10.12 -5.58
CA SER A 248 -4.30 -8.80 -5.63
C SER A 248 -3.87 -8.48 -7.06
N GLY A 249 -4.81 -7.94 -7.85
CA GLY A 249 -4.53 -7.29 -9.12
C GLY A 249 -4.50 -5.77 -8.95
N PHE A 250 -3.55 -5.12 -9.63
CA PHE A 250 -3.34 -3.68 -9.75
C PHE A 250 -4.62 -2.85 -9.55
N SER A 251 -4.61 -1.95 -8.57
CA SER A 251 -5.69 -0.98 -8.35
C SER A 251 -5.05 0.40 -8.22
N SER A 252 -5.26 1.24 -9.23
CA SER A 252 -5.14 2.68 -9.04
C SER A 252 -6.44 3.21 -8.43
N LEU A 253 -6.31 3.99 -7.35
CA LEU A 253 -7.44 4.55 -6.61
C LEU A 253 -7.57 6.02 -7.01
N ILE A 254 -8.62 6.37 -7.72
CA ILE A 254 -8.91 7.76 -8.07
C ILE A 254 -10.02 8.26 -7.15
N THR A 255 -9.77 9.32 -6.38
CA THR A 255 -10.78 9.83 -5.44
C THR A 255 -11.51 11.05 -6.02
N SER A 256 -12.85 11.06 -5.98
CA SER A 256 -13.74 12.08 -6.60
C SER A 256 -14.78 12.62 -5.60
N ILE A 257 -15.29 13.84 -5.82
CA ILE A 257 -16.46 14.45 -5.14
C ILE A 257 -17.25 15.25 -6.19
N HIS A 258 -18.57 15.30 -5.97
CA HIS A 258 -19.54 16.26 -6.52
C HIS A 258 -19.09 17.72 -6.41
#